data_AF-A0A1W1DDU6-F1
#
_entry.id   AF-A0A1W1DDU6-F1
#
_cell.length_a   1.000
_cell.length_b   1.000
_cell.length_c   1.000
_cell.angle_alpha   90.00
_cell.angle_beta   90.00
_cell.angle_gamma   90.00
#
_symmetry.space_group_name_H-M   'P 1'
#
loop_
_entity.id
_entity.type
_entity.pdbx_description
1 polymer ?
#
loop_
_entity_poly.entity_id
_entity_poly.type
_entity_poly.pdbx_seq_one_letter_code
_entity_poly.pdbx_strand_id
1 'polypeptide(L)'
;MTNNGMMGLLLVLIVLGAFLSFKTAFWVAVSLPVSLLGTVALLNVSGETINLVSLAAMILVLGIVVDDSIIVAESIHHHKQRGEDRFESAKRGYNHLSIFIDVLNGRHHG
;
A
#
# COMPACT_ATOMS: atom_id res chain seq x y z
N MET A 1 26.66 16.05 22.95
CA MET A 1 26.20 15.58 21.62
C MET A 1 24.92 14.73 21.69
N THR A 2 24.38 14.44 22.87
CA THR A 2 23.17 13.63 23.10
C THR A 2 21.85 14.37 22.86
N ASN A 3 21.86 15.71 22.93
CA ASN A 3 20.65 16.54 22.84
C ASN A 3 20.01 16.50 21.44
N ASN A 4 20.82 16.44 20.38
CA ASN A 4 20.33 16.41 19.01
C ASN A 4 19.77 15.03 18.63
N GLY A 5 20.38 13.95 19.13
CA GLY A 5 19.90 12.59 18.89
C GLY A 5 18.54 12.34 19.56
N MET A 6 18.37 12.84 20.78
CA MET A 6 17.09 12.76 21.49
C MET A 6 16.01 13.61 20.81
N MET A 7 16.36 14.81 20.32
CA MET A 7 15.44 15.66 19.56
C MET A 7 15.07 15.05 18.19
N GLY A 8 16.03 14.39 17.53
CA GLY A 8 15.79 13.63 16.30
C GLY A 8 14.86 12.43 16.53
N LEU A 9 15.08 11.65 17.59
CA LEU A 9 14.19 10.55 17.99
C LEU A 9 12.78 11.05 18.26
N LEU A 10 12.65 12.17 18.96
CA LEU A 10 11.37 12.76 19.33
C LEU A 10 10.61 13.29 18.11
N LEU A 11 11.30 13.96 17.17
CA LEU A 11 10.72 14.36 15.88
C LEU A 11 10.28 13.16 15.04
N VAL A 12 11.09 12.09 14.98
CA VAL A 12 10.74 10.85 14.27
C VAL A 12 9.49 10.21 14.88
N LEU A 13 9.39 10.12 16.21
CA LEU A 13 8.21 9.60 16.90
C LEU A 13 6.96 10.45 16.66
N ILE A 14 7.09 11.78 16.61
CA ILE A 14 5.98 12.69 16.31
C ILE A 14 5.54 12.53 14.85
N VAL A 15 6.46 12.50 13.89
CA VAL A 15 6.13 12.36 12.47
C VAL A 15 5.49 10.99 12.22
N LEU A 16 6.06 9.91 12.77
CA LEU A 16 5.43 8.59 12.75
C LEU A 16 4.05 8.65 13.41
N GLY A 17 3.92 9.15 14.63
CA GLY A 17 2.63 9.24 15.33
C GLY A 17 1.57 10.08 14.60
N ALA A 18 1.96 11.15 13.90
CA ALA A 18 1.06 12.03 13.15
C ALA A 18 0.61 11.42 11.81
N PHE A 19 1.47 10.66 11.14
CA PHE A 19 1.14 10.00 9.87
C PHE A 19 0.50 8.62 10.05
N LEU A 20 0.70 7.99 11.20
CA LEU A 20 0.39 6.59 11.40
C LEU A 20 -0.96 6.42 12.08
N SER A 21 -2.01 6.33 11.26
CA SER A 21 -3.24 5.70 11.74
C SER A 21 -2.92 4.24 12.12
N PHE A 22 -3.32 3.81 13.32
CA PHE A 22 -2.91 2.51 13.92
C PHE A 22 -3.15 1.30 12.98
N LYS A 23 -4.12 1.40 12.06
CA LYS A 23 -4.39 0.39 11.04
C LYS A 23 -3.42 0.43 9.86
N THR A 24 -3.06 1.62 9.37
CA THR A 24 -2.03 1.78 8.32
C THR A 24 -0.68 1.27 8.79
N ALA A 25 -0.35 1.57 10.05
CA ALA A 25 0.82 1.05 10.75
C ALA A 25 0.95 -0.46 10.65
N PHE A 26 -0.16 -1.13 10.93
CA PHE A 26 -0.20 -2.56 11.09
C PHE A 26 0.09 -3.28 9.78
N TRP A 27 -0.50 -2.81 8.67
CA TRP A 27 -0.26 -3.40 7.35
C TRP A 27 1.19 -3.25 6.89
N VAL A 28 1.79 -2.07 7.09
CA VAL A 28 3.21 -1.84 6.77
C VAL A 28 4.14 -2.62 7.71
N ALA A 29 3.81 -2.72 9.00
CA ALA A 29 4.63 -3.43 9.98
C ALA A 29 4.62 -4.95 9.74
N VAL A 30 3.55 -5.52 9.18
CA VAL A 30 3.46 -6.94 8.82
C VAL A 30 4.17 -7.23 7.49
N SER A 31 4.18 -6.30 6.53
CA SER A 31 4.82 -6.54 5.24
C SER A 31 6.35 -6.69 5.35
N LEU A 32 7.00 -5.89 6.19
CA LEU A 32 8.45 -5.95 6.43
C LEU A 32 8.97 -7.37 6.82
N PRO A 33 8.46 -8.01 7.90
CA PRO A 33 8.90 -9.34 8.28
C PRO A 33 8.50 -10.41 7.26
N VAL A 34 7.34 -10.26 6.59
CA VAL A 34 6.92 -11.19 5.53
C VAL A 34 7.89 -11.15 4.35
N SER A 35 8.31 -9.96 3.89
CA SER A 35 9.29 -9.82 2.81
C SER A 35 10.66 -10.39 3.18
N LEU A 36 11.12 -10.14 4.41
CA LEU A 36 12.39 -10.65 4.91
C LEU A 36 12.39 -12.18 5.00
N LEU A 37 11.38 -12.76 5.65
CA LEU A 37 11.25 -14.21 5.78
C LEU A 37 11.02 -14.89 4.44
N GLY A 38 10.20 -14.30 3.56
CA GLY A 38 9.97 -14.81 2.22
C GLY A 38 11.25 -14.86 1.40
N THR A 39 12.05 -13.80 1.44
CA THR A 39 13.32 -13.75 0.70
C THR A 39 14.34 -14.74 1.28
N VAL A 40 14.48 -14.81 2.61
CA VAL A 40 15.40 -15.76 3.25
C VAL A 40 14.98 -17.21 2.98
N ALA A 41 13.68 -17.51 3.02
CA ALA A 41 13.16 -18.83 2.70
C ALA A 41 13.43 -19.22 1.24
N LEU A 42 13.20 -18.29 0.29
CA LEU A 42 13.49 -18.52 -1.12
C LEU A 42 14.98 -18.74 -1.37
N LEU A 43 15.85 -17.92 -0.77
CA LEU A 43 17.31 -18.08 -0.86
C LEU A 43 17.76 -19.43 -0.30
N ASN A 44 17.17 -19.86 0.82
CA ASN A 44 17.46 -21.17 1.42
C ASN A 44 17.07 -22.32 0.48
N VAL A 45 15.89 -22.25 -0.13
CA VAL A 45 15.42 -23.26 -1.09
C VAL A 45 16.27 -23.27 -2.37
N SER A 46 16.71 -22.11 -2.85
CA SER A 46 17.58 -22.00 -4.02
C SER A 46 19.05 -22.33 -3.74
N GLY A 47 19.43 -22.54 -2.47
CA GLY A 47 20.81 -22.78 -2.05
C GLY A 47 21.73 -21.56 -2.18
N GLU A 48 21.15 -20.38 -2.35
CA GLU A 48 21.88 -19.13 -2.56
C GLU A 48 22.03 -18.37 -1.24
N THR A 49 23.12 -17.63 -1.10
CA THR A 49 23.40 -16.83 0.11
C THR A 49 23.06 -15.37 -0.11
N ILE A 50 22.96 -14.60 0.98
CA ILE A 50 22.75 -13.15 0.89
C ILE A 50 24.03 -12.49 0.36
N ASN A 51 23.99 -12.07 -0.90
CA ASN A 51 25.00 -11.26 -1.56
C ASN A 51 24.45 -9.88 -1.96
N LEU A 52 25.30 -8.98 -2.47
CA LEU A 52 24.90 -7.62 -2.84
C LEU A 52 23.76 -7.58 -3.87
N VAL A 53 23.74 -8.51 -4.84
CA VAL A 53 22.68 -8.60 -5.86
C VAL A 53 21.35 -9.00 -5.21
N SER A 54 21.36 -10.01 -4.34
CA SER A 54 20.17 -10.44 -3.61
C SER A 54 19.66 -9.37 -2.63
N LEU A 55 20.56 -8.59 -2.02
CA LEU A 55 20.22 -7.45 -1.18
C LEU A 55 19.56 -6.35 -2.00
N ALA A 56 20.10 -6.03 -3.17
CA ALA A 56 19.50 -5.06 -4.08
C ALA A 56 18.11 -5.51 -4.56
N ALA A 57 17.97 -6.79 -4.93
CA ALA A 57 16.68 -7.37 -5.29
C ALA A 57 15.68 -7.33 -4.13
N MET A 58 16.13 -7.63 -2.91
CA MET A 58 15.31 -7.58 -1.70
C MET A 58 14.78 -6.16 -1.44
N ILE A 59 15.64 -5.13 -1.58
CA ILE A 59 15.22 -3.72 -1.42
C ILE A 59 14.19 -3.33 -2.49
N LEU A 60 14.39 -3.73 -3.75
CA LEU A 60 13.44 -3.46 -4.84
C LEU A 60 12.05 -4.07 -4.57
N VAL A 61 12.03 -5.36 -4.20
CA VAL A 61 10.78 -6.06 -3.86
C VAL A 61 10.11 -5.44 -2.64
N LEU A 62 10.91 -5.08 -1.62
CA LEU A 62 10.39 -4.44 -0.41
C LEU A 62 9.75 -3.09 -0.72
N GLY A 63 10.31 -2.29 -1.64
CA GLY A 63 9.69 -1.05 -2.11
C GLY A 63 8.31 -1.29 -2.73
N ILE A 64 8.21 -2.24 -3.67
CA ILE A 64 6.94 -2.58 -4.34
C ILE A 64 5.88 -3.05 -3.32
N VAL A 65 6.25 -3.95 -2.41
CA VAL A 65 5.31 -4.51 -1.41
C VAL A 65 4.84 -3.44 -0.41
N VAL A 66 5.73 -2.54 0.00
CA VAL A 66 5.39 -1.46 0.94
C VAL A 66 4.49 -0.42 0.26
N ASP A 67 4.76 -0.05 -1.00
CA ASP A 67 3.94 0.89 -1.77
C ASP A 67 2.49 0.38 -1.89
N ASP A 68 2.30 -0.89 -2.24
CA ASP A 68 0.97 -1.52 -2.30
C ASP A 68 0.28 -1.50 -0.93
N SER A 69 1.03 -1.78 0.14
CA SER A 69 0.52 -1.78 1.53
C SER A 69 0.05 -0.38 1.96
N ILE A 70 0.74 0.67 1.51
CA ILE A 70 0.38 2.07 1.79
C ILE A 70 -0.91 2.44 1.05
N ILE A 71 -1.03 2.13 -0.24
CA ILE A 71 -2.22 2.45 -1.06
C ILE A 71 -3.48 1.78 -0.48
N VAL A 72 -3.40 0.50 -0.08
CA VAL A 72 -4.54 -0.21 0.52
C VAL A 72 -4.92 0.42 1.86
N ALA A 73 -3.93 0.77 2.67
CA ALA A 73 -4.17 1.40 3.96
C ALA A 73 -4.80 2.80 3.82
N GLU A 74 -4.32 3.60 2.86
CA GLU A 74 -4.90 4.88 2.51
C GLU A 74 -6.34 4.70 2.01
N SER A 75 -6.60 3.73 1.14
CA SER A 75 -7.95 3.44 0.64
C SER A 75 -8.92 3.10 1.77
N ILE A 76 -8.51 2.27 2.74
CA ILE A 76 -9.32 1.96 3.92
C ILE A 76 -9.58 3.21 4.76
N HIS A 77 -8.56 4.06 4.94
CA HIS A 77 -8.69 5.30 5.68
C HIS A 77 -9.66 6.28 4.98
N HIS A 78 -9.51 6.42 3.67
CA HIS A 78 -10.30 7.28 2.81
C HIS A 78 -11.78 6.84 2.74
N HIS A 79 -12.03 5.53 2.71
CA HIS A 79 -13.39 4.97 2.78
C HIS A 79 -14.02 5.15 4.16
N LYS A 80 -13.24 4.98 5.24
CA LYS A 80 -13.72 5.19 6.61
C LYS A 80 -14.12 6.65 6.87
N GLN A 81 -13.43 7.61 6.27
CA GLN A 81 -13.76 9.03 6.40
C GLN A 81 -15.00 9.43 5.58
N ARG A 82 -15.25 8.80 4.42
CA ARG A 82 -16.36 9.16 3.53
C ARG A 82 -17.68 8.45 3.87
N GLY A 83 -17.66 7.36 4.64
CA GLY A 83 -18.88 6.64 5.02
C GLY A 83 -19.68 6.10 3.82
N GLU A 84 -19.04 5.99 2.66
CA GLU A 84 -19.70 5.63 1.41
C GLU A 84 -19.89 4.12 1.31
N ASP A 85 -21.15 3.72 1.08
CA ASP A 85 -21.52 2.34 0.85
C ASP A 85 -20.98 1.89 -0.52
N ARG A 86 -20.02 0.94 -0.50
CA ARG A 86 -19.29 0.48 -1.69
C ARG A 86 -20.20 0.03 -2.82
N PHE A 87 -21.42 -0.40 -2.47
CA PHE A 87 -22.41 -0.88 -3.41
C PHE A 87 -23.02 0.25 -4.27
N GLU A 88 -23.29 1.42 -3.69
CA GLU A 88 -23.91 2.54 -4.41
C GLU A 88 -22.94 3.22 -5.39
N SER A 89 -21.67 3.37 -5.02
CA SER A 89 -20.64 3.92 -5.91
C SER A 89 -20.32 2.99 -7.09
N ALA A 90 -20.34 1.66 -6.87
CA ALA A 90 -20.19 0.67 -7.94
C ALA A 90 -21.39 0.69 -8.92
N LYS A 91 -22.61 0.86 -8.39
CA LYS A 91 -23.84 0.93 -9.18
C LYS A 91 -23.89 2.18 -10.07
N ARG A 92 -23.44 3.35 -9.56
CA ARG A 92 -23.29 4.57 -10.37
C ARG A 92 -22.24 4.44 -11.47
N GLY A 93 -21.10 3.81 -11.17
CA GLY A 93 -20.04 3.59 -12.15
C GLY A 93 -20.52 2.74 -13.35
N TYR A 94 -21.30 1.68 -13.08
CA TYR A 94 -21.87 0.84 -14.12
C TYR A 94 -22.84 1.60 -15.04
N ASN A 95 -23.68 2.47 -14.48
CA ASN A 95 -24.59 3.32 -15.25
C ASN A 95 -23.84 4.30 -16.18
N HIS A 96 -22.65 4.76 -15.79
CA HIS A 96 -21.85 5.65 -16.62
C HIS A 96 -21.19 4.90 -17.80
N LEU A 97 -20.81 3.64 -17.58
CA LEU A 97 -20.29 2.74 -18.61
C LEU A 97 -21.39 2.30 -19.59
N SER A 98 -22.62 2.06 -19.11
CA SER A 98 -23.73 1.68 -19.99
C SER A 98 -24.14 2.80 -20.94
N ILE A 99 -24.13 4.06 -20.47
CA ILE A 99 -24.38 5.24 -21.32
C ILE A 99 -23.30 5.35 -22.41
N PHE A 100 -22.03 5.12 -22.06
CA PHE A 100 -20.94 5.17 -23.03
C PHE A 100 -21.03 4.05 -24.07
N ILE A 101 -21.40 2.83 -23.66
CA ILE A 101 -21.63 1.71 -24.57
C ILE A 101 -22.83 1.97 -25.48
N ASP A 102 -23.92 2.57 -24.98
CA ASP A 102 -25.07 2.96 -25.82
C ASP A 102 -24.71 4.04 -26.86
N VAL A 103 -23.86 5.00 -26.50
CA VAL A 103 -23.33 6.01 -27.45
C VAL A 103 -22.46 5.37 -28.53
N LEU A 104 -21.61 4.39 -28.18
CA LEU A 104 -20.81 3.64 -29.15
C LEU A 104 -21.64 2.72 -30.04
N ASN A 105 -22.79 2.23 -29.54
CA ASN A 105 -23.70 1.36 -30.28
C ASN A 105 -24.63 2.12 -31.24
N GLY A 106 -24.41 3.43 -31.43
CA GLY A 106 -25.06 4.23 -32.47
C GLY A 106 -26.58 4.32 -32.36
N ARG A 107 -27.16 3.99 -31.21
CA ARG A 107 -28.61 4.12 -31.00
C ARG A 107 -28.95 5.56 -30.64
N HIS A 108 -29.12 6.36 -31.68
CA HIS A 108 -29.91 7.58 -31.61
C HIS A 108 -31.33 7.20 -31.19
N HIS A 109 -31.71 7.53 -29.97
CA HIS A 109 -33.11 7.74 -29.63
C HIS A 109 -33.55 9.01 -30.38
N GLY A 110 -34.37 8.80 -31.42
CA GLY A 110 -35.13 9.88 -32.06
C GLY A 110 -36.19 10.44 -31.11
#